data_AF-A0A7S3T813-F1
#
_entry.id   AF-A0A7S3T813-F1
#
_cell.length_a   1.000
_cell.length_b   1.000
_cell.length_c   1.000
_cell.angle_alpha   90.00
_cell.angle_beta   90.00
_cell.angle_gamma   90.00
#
_symmetry.space_group_name_H-M   'P 1'
#
loop_
_entity.id
_entity.type
_entity.pdbx_description
1 polymer ?
#
loop_
_entity_poly.entity_id
_entity_poly.type
_entity_poly.pdbx_seq_one_letter_code
_entity_poly.pdbx_strand_id
1 'polypeptide(L)'
;TSMELDMPAEGNVWCQLCGDHDRQGCTQEEVSKGSTTTKLTTRLPKWNAKLDSLALDFKGRCCVASARNFQLIQGEAVAATVNDTVLQFGKMGTGAYSLEFE
;
A
#
# COMPACT_ATOMS: atom_id res chain seq x y z
N THR A 1 13.31 -3.08 2.86
CA THR A 1 12.78 -1.75 2.45
C THR A 1 11.28 -1.80 2.62
N SER A 2 10.75 -1.08 3.61
CA SER A 2 9.29 -0.93 3.78
C SER A 2 8.84 0.28 2.96
N MET A 3 7.72 0.17 2.26
CA MET A 3 7.02 1.32 1.68
C MET A 3 5.90 1.73 2.63
N GLU A 4 5.88 3.02 2.95
CA GLU A 4 4.80 3.69 3.66
C GLU A 4 4.23 4.75 2.73
N LEU A 5 2.90 4.82 2.62
CA LEU A 5 2.19 5.76 1.77
C LEU A 5 1.07 6.40 2.57
N ASP A 6 0.97 7.71 2.54
CA ASP A 6 -0.22 8.41 3.05
C ASP A 6 -1.16 8.68 1.88
N MET A 7 -2.42 8.26 2.03
CA MET A 7 -3.48 8.55 1.07
C MET A 7 -4.36 9.69 1.58
N PRO A 8 -4.66 10.70 0.75
CA PRO A 8 -5.53 11.78 1.14
C PRO A 8 -6.97 11.28 1.25
N ALA A 9 -7.80 12.00 2.01
CA ALA A 9 -9.23 11.72 2.09
C ALA A 9 -9.91 11.80 0.71
N GLU A 10 -11.01 11.06 0.53
CA GLU A 10 -11.78 11.08 -0.71
C GLU A 10 -12.18 12.51 -1.10
N GLY A 11 -11.93 12.88 -2.35
CA GLY A 11 -12.19 14.23 -2.88
C GLY A 11 -11.00 15.20 -2.79
N ASN A 12 -9.95 14.88 -2.03
CA ASN A 12 -8.75 15.70 -1.93
C ASN A 12 -7.72 15.26 -2.98
N VAL A 13 -7.15 16.22 -3.71
CA VAL A 13 -6.10 15.95 -4.72
C VAL A 13 -4.74 16.09 -4.08
N TRP A 14 -3.98 14.99 -4.02
CA TRP A 14 -2.61 14.99 -3.53
C TRP A 14 -1.72 15.91 -4.38
N CYS A 15 -0.98 16.80 -3.72
CA CYS A 15 -0.05 17.72 -4.37
C CYS A 15 1.39 17.37 -3.98
N GLN A 16 2.26 17.02 -4.95
CA GLN A 16 3.66 16.67 -4.67
C GLN A 16 4.51 17.82 -4.09
N LEU A 17 4.06 19.07 -4.23
CA LEU A 17 4.70 20.25 -3.65
C LEU A 17 4.12 20.63 -2.27
N CYS A 18 2.89 20.22 -1.98
CA CYS A 18 2.10 20.66 -0.83
C CYS A 18 1.89 19.55 0.22
N GLY A 19 2.03 18.28 -0.15
CA GLY A 19 1.63 17.12 0.65
C GLY A 19 0.10 16.99 0.78
N ASP A 20 -0.35 16.61 1.98
CA ASP A 20 -1.76 16.46 2.40
C ASP A 20 -2.48 17.79 2.68
N HIS A 21 -1.86 18.92 2.35
CA HIS A 21 -2.58 20.18 2.37
C HIS A 21 -3.59 20.22 1.24
N ASP A 22 -4.82 20.58 1.61
CA ASP A 22 -5.85 20.97 0.67
C ASP A 22 -5.28 22.04 -0.27
N ARG A 23 -5.78 22.04 -1.51
CA ARG A 23 -5.31 22.84 -2.64
C ARG A 23 -5.27 24.37 -2.40
N GLN A 24 -5.71 24.83 -1.24
CA GLN A 24 -5.76 26.23 -0.79
C GLN A 24 -4.40 26.81 -0.37
N GLY A 25 -3.30 26.24 -0.88
CA GLY A 25 -2.06 26.97 -1.16
C GLY A 25 -2.06 27.74 -2.49
N CYS A 26 -3.10 27.59 -3.34
CA CYS A 26 -3.26 28.38 -4.58
C CYS A 26 -4.21 29.58 -4.47
N THR A 27 -5.00 29.70 -3.41
CA THR A 27 -5.62 30.97 -2.95
C THR A 27 -5.99 30.80 -1.48
N GLN A 28 -5.57 31.75 -0.63
CA GLN A 28 -5.91 31.81 0.80
C GLN A 28 -7.42 31.66 1.02
N GLU A 29 -7.83 30.71 1.86
CA GLU A 29 -8.69 30.95 3.02
C GLU A 29 -8.80 29.68 3.85
N GLU A 30 -8.76 29.86 5.18
CA GLU A 30 -8.59 28.81 6.16
C GLU A 30 -9.86 27.97 6.36
N VAL A 31 -9.77 26.66 6.11
CA VAL A 31 -10.78 25.70 6.59
C VAL A 31 -10.09 24.43 7.12
N SER A 32 -10.05 24.36 8.46
CA SER A 32 -10.40 23.19 9.29
C SER A 32 -9.48 21.95 9.30
N LYS A 33 -8.60 21.94 10.31
CA LYS A 33 -8.42 20.87 11.30
C LYS A 33 -9.13 19.53 10.97
N GLY A 34 -8.46 18.66 10.21
CA GLY A 34 -8.83 17.24 10.07
C GLY A 34 -8.72 16.64 8.66
N SER A 35 -7.59 16.82 7.97
CA SER A 35 -7.28 15.92 6.84
C SER A 35 -6.94 14.55 7.43
N THR A 36 -7.88 13.61 7.36
CA THR A 36 -7.68 12.23 7.83
C THR A 36 -6.92 11.48 6.73
N THR A 37 -5.60 11.42 6.88
CA THR A 37 -4.71 10.73 5.97
C THR A 37 -4.71 9.25 6.34
N THR A 38 -4.79 8.37 5.34
CA THR A 38 -4.74 6.93 5.57
C THR A 38 -3.33 6.43 5.30
N LYS A 39 -2.63 6.04 6.37
CA LYS A 39 -1.32 5.40 6.26
C LYS A 39 -1.46 3.97 5.75
N LEU A 40 -0.81 3.66 4.65
CA LEU A 40 -0.62 2.32 4.11
C LEU A 40 0.81 1.87 4.35
N THR A 41 0.98 0.64 4.84
CA THR A 41 2.29 0.07 5.15
C THR A 41 2.48 -1.24 4.41
N THR A 42 3.74 -1.56 4.05
CA THR A 42 4.07 -2.86 3.48
C THR A 42 3.88 -3.98 4.51
N ARG A 43 3.11 -4.99 4.13
CA ARG A 43 2.91 -6.18 4.96
C ARG A 43 4.18 -7.02 5.07
N LEU A 44 4.47 -7.47 6.28
CA LEU A 44 5.64 -8.33 6.53
C LEU A 44 5.40 -9.78 6.06
N PRO A 45 6.37 -10.41 5.41
CA PRO A 45 6.28 -11.82 5.04
C PRO A 45 6.26 -12.70 6.29
N LYS A 46 5.59 -13.86 6.21
CA LYS A 46 5.55 -14.85 7.28
C LYS A 46 6.37 -16.07 6.87
N TRP A 47 6.89 -16.78 7.87
CA TRP A 47 7.58 -18.03 7.64
C TRP A 47 6.63 -19.04 6.97
N ASN A 48 7.05 -19.60 5.84
CA ASN A 48 6.35 -20.65 5.14
C ASN A 48 7.18 -21.93 5.17
N ALA A 49 6.81 -22.88 6.04
CA ALA A 49 7.53 -24.14 6.22
C ALA A 49 7.60 -25.01 4.95
N LYS A 50 6.63 -24.88 4.02
CA LYS A 50 6.65 -25.66 2.77
C LYS A 50 7.69 -25.14 1.77
N LEU A 51 7.93 -23.83 1.79
CA LEU A 51 8.89 -23.15 0.93
C LEU A 51 10.25 -22.95 1.62
N ASP A 52 10.33 -23.25 2.93
CA ASP A 52 11.48 -22.99 3.80
C ASP A 52 12.00 -21.55 3.67
N SER A 53 11.07 -20.59 3.63
CA SER A 53 11.38 -19.20 3.34
C SER A 53 10.31 -18.24 3.88
N LEU A 54 10.67 -16.96 4.01
CA LEU A 54 9.73 -15.88 4.29
C LEU A 54 8.94 -15.56 3.02
N ALA A 55 7.63 -15.75 3.07
CA ALA A 55 6.75 -15.55 1.93
C ALA A 55 5.51 -14.73 2.30
N LEU A 56 5.00 -14.00 1.31
CA LEU A 56 3.65 -13.43 1.33
C LEU A 56 2.70 -14.39 0.60
N ASP A 57 1.47 -14.45 1.08
CA ASP A 57 0.41 -15.25 0.44
C ASP A 57 -0.37 -14.38 -0.54
N PHE A 58 -0.12 -14.60 -1.84
CA PHE A 58 -0.78 -13.90 -2.94
C PHE A 58 -2.07 -14.60 -3.41
N LYS A 59 -2.59 -15.60 -2.69
CA LYS A 59 -3.80 -16.37 -3.04
C LYS A 59 -3.76 -16.96 -4.46
N GLY A 60 -2.58 -17.38 -4.92
CA GLY A 60 -2.36 -17.90 -6.28
C GLY A 60 -2.25 -16.87 -7.40
N ARG A 61 -2.30 -15.57 -7.08
CA ARG A 61 -2.21 -14.47 -8.06
C ARG A 61 -0.79 -13.99 -8.33
N CYS A 62 0.20 -14.66 -7.76
CA CYS A 62 1.60 -14.40 -8.07
C CYS A 62 2.30 -15.75 -8.18
N CYS A 63 2.94 -15.99 -9.32
CA CYS A 63 3.59 -17.26 -9.64
C CYS A 63 5.11 -17.13 -9.83
N VAL A 64 5.66 -15.91 -9.82
CA VAL A 64 7.10 -15.67 -9.99
C VAL A 64 7.65 -14.86 -8.82
N ALA A 65 8.68 -15.40 -8.15
CA ALA A 65 9.41 -14.68 -7.11
C ALA A 65 10.06 -13.40 -7.67
N SER A 66 9.92 -12.29 -6.95
CA SER A 66 10.41 -10.99 -7.38
C SER A 66 10.48 -10.04 -6.20
N ALA A 67 11.53 -9.20 -6.17
CA ALA A 67 11.64 -8.10 -5.20
C ALA A 67 10.54 -7.05 -5.35
N ARG A 68 9.79 -7.08 -6.47
CA ARG A 68 8.66 -6.20 -6.74
C ARG A 68 7.35 -6.74 -6.18
N ASN A 69 7.29 -7.94 -5.62
CA ASN A 69 6.05 -8.49 -5.09
C ASN A 69 5.79 -7.92 -3.69
N PHE A 70 4.69 -7.20 -3.50
CA PHE A 70 4.35 -6.61 -2.21
C PHE A 70 2.84 -6.55 -1.99
N GLN A 71 2.48 -6.44 -0.72
CA GLN A 71 1.11 -6.22 -0.24
C GLN A 71 1.12 -4.98 0.64
N LEU A 72 0.17 -4.08 0.43
CA LEU A 72 -0.08 -2.93 1.30
C LEU A 72 -1.29 -3.21 2.18
N ILE A 73 -1.22 -2.74 3.40
CA ILE A 73 -2.28 -2.81 4.40
C ILE A 73 -2.53 -1.40 4.94
N GLN A 74 -3.70 -1.16 5.52
CA GLN A 74 -3.95 0.06 6.28
C GLN A 74 -3.40 -0.05 7.71
N GLY A 75 -2.65 0.96 8.15
CA GLY A 75 -2.08 1.02 9.50
C GLY A 75 -0.75 0.28 9.65
N GLU A 76 -0.52 -0.30 10.83
CA GLU A 76 0.76 -0.89 11.22
C GLU A 76 0.91 -2.35 10.75
N ALA A 77 2.11 -2.73 10.30
CA ALA A 77 2.37 -4.06 9.74
C ALA A 77 2.34 -5.21 10.77
N VAL A 78 2.42 -4.89 12.06
CA VAL A 78 2.49 -5.88 13.13
C VAL A 78 1.15 -6.60 13.27
N ALA A 79 1.17 -7.93 13.24
CA ALA A 79 0.01 -8.82 13.29
C ALA A 79 -0.93 -8.82 12.07
N ALA A 80 -0.66 -8.03 11.03
CA ALA A 80 -1.52 -7.97 9.84
C ALA A 80 -1.69 -9.33 9.13
N THR A 81 -2.94 -9.60 8.77
CA THR A 81 -3.38 -10.81 8.09
C THR A 81 -3.50 -10.58 6.58
N VAL A 82 -3.77 -11.66 5.84
CA VAL A 82 -3.97 -11.56 4.39
C VAL A 82 -5.22 -10.73 4.06
N ASN A 83 -6.21 -10.72 4.95
CA ASN A 83 -7.48 -10.04 4.72
C ASN A 83 -7.40 -8.53 4.95
N ASP A 84 -6.34 -8.05 5.59
CA ASP A 84 -6.10 -6.61 5.80
C ASP A 84 -5.41 -5.96 4.58
N THR A 85 -5.16 -6.74 3.52
CA THR A 85 -4.45 -6.29 2.32
C THR A 85 -5.37 -5.46 1.45
N VAL A 86 -5.13 -4.15 1.40
CA VAL A 86 -5.88 -3.21 0.55
C VAL A 86 -5.37 -3.17 -0.88
N LEU A 87 -4.09 -3.50 -1.09
CA LEU A 87 -3.49 -3.54 -2.42
C LEU A 87 -2.45 -4.65 -2.50
N GLN A 88 -2.49 -5.40 -3.60
CA GLN A 88 -1.54 -6.45 -3.89
C GLN A 88 -0.95 -6.28 -5.28
N PHE A 89 0.38 -6.27 -5.36
CA PHE A 89 1.11 -6.27 -6.62
C PHE A 89 2.04 -7.48 -6.70
N GLY A 90 1.99 -8.20 -7.82
CA GLY A 90 2.71 -9.47 -7.98
C GLY A 90 3.14 -9.72 -9.41
N LYS A 91 4.30 -10.36 -9.58
CA LYS A 91 4.79 -10.77 -10.90
C LYS A 91 4.15 -12.09 -11.32
N MET A 92 3.65 -12.13 -12.55
CA MET A 92 3.02 -13.29 -13.17
C MET A 92 3.88 -13.93 -14.26
N GLY A 93 4.84 -13.19 -14.82
CA GLY A 93 5.68 -13.70 -15.90
C GLY A 93 6.58 -12.64 -16.49
N THR A 94 7.11 -12.90 -17.68
CA THR A 94 7.91 -11.91 -18.42
C THR A 94 7.01 -10.78 -18.89
N GLY A 95 7.21 -9.59 -18.34
CA GLY A 95 6.41 -8.40 -18.67
C GLY A 95 4.97 -8.42 -18.14
N ALA A 96 4.57 -9.45 -17.39
CA ALA A 96 3.22 -9.62 -16.86
C ALA A 96 3.18 -9.47 -15.34
N TYR A 97 2.26 -8.63 -14.86
CA TYR A 97 2.06 -8.32 -13.45
C TYR A 97 0.57 -8.29 -13.11
N SER A 98 0.21 -8.72 -11.91
CA SER A 98 -1.12 -8.54 -11.34
C SER A 98 -1.11 -7.34 -10.41
N LEU A 99 -2.11 -6.48 -10.53
CA LEU A 99 -2.43 -5.42 -9.58
C LEU A 99 -3.88 -5.57 -9.16
N GLU A 100 -4.13 -5.70 -7.87
CA GLU A 100 -5.46 -5.81 -7.29
C GLU A 100 -5.59 -4.87 -6.10
N PHE A 101 -6.74 -4.22 -5.98
CA PHE A 101 -7.09 -3.30 -4.91
C PHE A 101 -8.54 -3.55 -4.48
N GLU A 102 -8.83 -3.26 -3.22
CA GLU A 102 -10.19 -3.24 -2.65
C GLU A 102 -10.62 -1.79 -2.38
#